data_AF-T1FZV5-F1
#
_entry.id   AF-T1FZV5-F1
#
_cell.length_a   1.000
_cell.length_b   1.000
_cell.length_c   1.000
_cell.angle_alpha   90.00
_cell.angle_beta   90.00
_cell.angle_gamma   90.00
#
_symmetry.space_group_name_H-M   'P 1'
#
loop_
_entity.id
_entity.type
_entity.pdbx_description
1 polymer ?
#
loop_
_entity_poly.entity_id
_entity_poly.type
_entity_poly.pdbx_seq_one_letter_code
_entity_poly.pdbx_strand_id
1 'polypeptide(L)'
;QYKVNGSYKDVSARAFYNTQVDLEFRKQLDRHVISLNIIDKVDDSGSEIVHWITHFPYPLSNREYVYVRRHKVDDKNKLMVIVSRSTDGHPCVPDKTNHVRVTEHTSKMVIRPHTSFDENGFNYVVTYFDEPKYTKSGSVLYGQVRHSRLRGQVA
;
A
#
# COMPACT_ATOMS: atom_id res chain seq x y z
N GLN A 1 -9.01 7.24 8.46
CA GLN A 1 -7.54 7.35 8.37
C GLN A 1 -6.91 6.63 9.55
N TYR A 2 -5.89 5.81 9.29
CA TYR A 2 -5.17 5.00 10.25
C TYR A 2 -3.71 5.47 10.36
N LYS A 3 -3.13 5.33 11.54
CA LYS A 3 -1.71 5.60 11.79
C LYS A 3 -1.11 4.45 12.58
N VAL A 4 -0.01 3.91 12.10
CA VAL A 4 0.76 2.86 12.77
C VAL A 4 2.17 3.37 12.95
N ASN A 5 2.71 3.18 14.16
CA ASN A 5 4.11 3.44 14.47
C ASN A 5 4.73 2.12 14.94
N GLY A 6 5.94 1.82 14.50
CA GLY A 6 6.62 0.60 14.89
C GLY A 6 8.14 0.76 14.90
N SER A 7 8.80 -0.24 15.47
CA SER A 7 10.24 -0.30 15.61
C SER A 7 10.70 -1.75 15.45
N TYR A 8 11.75 -1.95 14.66
CA TYR A 8 12.45 -3.24 14.52
C TYR A 8 13.90 -3.07 14.96
N LYS A 9 14.54 -4.14 15.44
CA LYS A 9 15.93 -4.12 15.94
C LYS A 9 16.87 -5.07 15.19
N ASP A 10 16.30 -5.97 14.41
CA ASP A 10 16.93 -7.14 13.81
C ASP A 10 16.87 -7.12 12.27
N VAL A 11 16.28 -6.08 11.70
CA VAL A 11 16.16 -5.85 10.26
C VAL A 11 16.68 -4.46 9.93
N SER A 12 17.38 -4.32 8.80
CA SER A 12 17.87 -3.02 8.35
C SER A 12 16.77 -2.17 7.71
N ALA A 13 16.90 -0.84 7.82
CA ALA A 13 15.96 0.08 7.20
C ALA A 13 15.89 -0.10 5.67
N ARG A 14 17.03 -0.36 5.03
CA ARG A 14 17.15 -0.64 3.59
C ARG A 14 16.35 -1.87 3.18
N ALA A 15 16.51 -2.97 3.91
CA ALA A 15 15.81 -4.21 3.61
C ALA A 15 14.30 -3.99 3.72
N PHE A 16 13.82 -3.38 4.82
CA PHE A 16 12.41 -3.06 5.00
C PHE A 16 11.89 -2.13 3.90
N TYR A 17 12.60 -1.05 3.59
CA TYR A 17 12.23 -0.12 2.53
C TYR A 17 12.09 -0.80 1.16
N ASN A 18 13.03 -1.67 0.80
CA ASN A 18 13.00 -2.40 -0.47
C ASN A 18 11.73 -3.25 -0.60
N THR A 19 11.27 -3.87 0.50
CA THR A 19 10.01 -4.64 0.49
C THR A 19 8.78 -3.81 0.13
N GLN A 20 8.85 -2.49 0.31
CA GLN A 20 7.73 -1.57 0.05
C GLN A 20 7.76 -0.99 -1.37
N VAL A 21 8.94 -0.86 -1.97
CA VAL A 21 9.10 -0.24 -3.31
C VAL A 21 9.19 -1.27 -4.44
N ASP A 22 9.77 -2.44 -4.17
CA ASP A 22 9.91 -3.53 -5.14
C ASP A 22 8.58 -4.29 -5.33
N LEU A 23 7.96 -4.09 -6.50
CA LEU A 23 6.69 -4.73 -6.82
C LEU A 23 6.83 -6.23 -7.12
N GLU A 24 7.96 -6.68 -7.66
CA GLU A 24 8.18 -8.09 -7.96
C GLU A 24 8.36 -8.90 -6.67
N PHE A 25 9.11 -8.35 -5.73
CA PHE A 25 9.20 -8.92 -4.39
C PHE A 25 7.85 -8.95 -3.68
N ARG A 26 7.06 -7.87 -3.79
CA ARG A 26 5.71 -7.81 -3.21
C ARG A 26 4.77 -8.90 -3.75
N LYS A 27 4.84 -9.21 -5.05
CA LYS A 27 4.07 -10.30 -5.67
C LYS A 27 4.42 -11.67 -5.09
N GLN A 28 5.69 -11.89 -4.73
CA GLN A 28 6.14 -13.16 -4.13
C GLN A 28 5.64 -13.31 -2.68
N LEU A 29 5.59 -12.21 -1.93
CA LEU A 29 5.17 -12.23 -0.52
C LEU A 29 3.65 -12.18 -0.31
N ASP A 30 2.90 -11.50 -1.19
CA ASP A 30 1.46 -11.30 -1.00
C ASP A 30 0.61 -12.19 -1.89
N ARG A 31 0.12 -13.27 -1.30
CA ARG A 31 -0.82 -14.19 -1.93
C ARG A 31 -2.13 -13.55 -2.42
N HIS A 32 -2.48 -12.35 -1.96
CA HIS A 32 -3.71 -11.67 -2.39
C HIS A 32 -3.51 -10.79 -3.62
N VAL A 33 -2.26 -10.54 -4.04
CA VAL A 33 -1.99 -9.79 -5.26
C VAL A 33 -2.43 -10.62 -6.47
N ILE A 34 -3.36 -10.07 -7.25
CA ILE A 34 -3.77 -10.64 -8.54
C ILE A 34 -2.90 -10.04 -9.66
N SER A 35 -2.70 -8.73 -9.61
CA SER A 35 -1.88 -7.97 -10.57
C SER A 35 -1.29 -6.76 -9.86
N LEU A 36 -0.02 -6.43 -10.12
CA LEU A 36 0.66 -5.29 -9.49
C LEU A 36 1.76 -4.79 -10.41
N ASN A 37 1.54 -3.70 -11.15
CA ASN A 37 2.49 -3.24 -12.17
C ASN A 37 2.64 -1.72 -12.15
N ILE A 38 3.85 -1.25 -12.50
CA ILE A 38 4.05 0.15 -12.89
C ILE A 38 3.55 0.27 -14.34
N ILE A 39 2.57 1.14 -14.56
CA ILE A 39 1.94 1.34 -15.87
C ILE A 39 2.39 2.64 -16.55
N ASP A 40 2.97 3.57 -15.79
CA ASP A 40 3.52 4.81 -16.31
C ASP A 40 4.55 5.42 -15.34
N LYS A 41 5.39 6.32 -15.82
CA LYS A 41 6.33 7.12 -15.02
C LYS A 41 6.11 8.60 -15.32
N VAL A 42 5.70 9.32 -14.29
CA VAL A 42 5.49 10.77 -14.36
C VAL A 42 6.86 11.40 -14.19
N ASP A 43 7.54 11.62 -15.33
CA ASP A 43 8.77 12.41 -15.50
C ASP A 43 10.01 12.01 -14.65
N ASP A 44 11.06 12.85 -14.71
CA ASP A 44 12.33 12.68 -14.00
C ASP A 44 12.20 12.86 -12.47
N SER A 45 11.01 13.19 -11.94
CA SER A 45 10.76 13.36 -10.51
C SER A 45 10.83 12.06 -9.71
N GLY A 46 10.84 10.91 -10.39
CA GLY A 46 10.80 9.58 -9.77
C GLY A 46 9.39 9.21 -9.28
N SER A 47 8.35 9.77 -9.89
CA SER A 47 6.97 9.42 -9.61
C SER A 47 6.48 8.35 -10.59
N GLU A 48 5.79 7.35 -10.09
CA GLU A 48 5.33 6.18 -10.86
C GLU A 48 3.81 6.04 -10.72
N ILE A 49 3.13 5.60 -11.78
CA ILE A 49 1.72 5.20 -11.69
C ILE A 49 1.67 3.68 -11.54
N VAL A 50 1.08 3.24 -10.44
CA VAL A 50 0.94 1.82 -10.09
C VAL A 50 -0.51 1.40 -10.25
N HIS A 51 -0.70 0.27 -10.94
CA HIS A 51 -1.97 -0.44 -11.04
C HIS A 51 -1.91 -1.70 -10.20
N TRP A 52 -2.81 -1.82 -9.23
CA TRP A 52 -2.87 -2.93 -8.29
C TRP A 52 -4.27 -3.51 -8.23
N ILE A 53 -4.38 -4.82 -8.47
CA ILE A 53 -5.60 -5.61 -8.27
C ILE A 53 -5.33 -6.62 -7.15
N THR A 54 -6.20 -6.64 -6.16
CA THR A 54 -6.07 -7.52 -4.99
C THR A 54 -7.35 -8.28 -4.69
N HIS A 55 -7.19 -9.52 -4.24
CA HIS A 55 -8.29 -10.36 -3.76
C HIS A 55 -8.98 -9.71 -2.58
N PHE A 56 -10.32 -9.78 -2.59
CA PHE A 56 -11.12 -9.52 -1.41
C PHE A 56 -11.90 -10.77 -1.00
N PRO A 57 -12.25 -10.91 0.30
CA PRO A 57 -13.00 -12.07 0.77
C PRO A 57 -14.34 -12.19 0.06
N TYR A 58 -14.66 -13.40 -0.40
CA TYR A 58 -15.99 -13.75 -0.91
C TYR A 58 -17.06 -13.43 0.15
N PRO A 59 -18.21 -12.83 -0.20
CA PRO A 59 -18.74 -12.58 -1.56
C PRO A 59 -18.40 -11.21 -2.17
N LEU A 60 -17.39 -10.50 -1.66
CA LEU A 60 -17.06 -9.16 -2.16
C LEU A 60 -16.16 -9.21 -3.41
N SER A 61 -16.41 -8.33 -4.36
CA SER A 61 -15.57 -8.18 -5.56
C SER A 61 -14.14 -7.75 -5.21
N ASN A 62 -13.17 -8.17 -6.01
CA ASN A 62 -11.78 -7.73 -5.88
C ASN A 62 -11.66 -6.20 -5.98
N ARG A 63 -10.59 -5.65 -5.40
CA ARG A 63 -10.32 -4.21 -5.41
C ARG A 63 -9.27 -3.87 -6.43
N GLU A 64 -9.51 -2.78 -7.13
CA GLU A 64 -8.59 -2.19 -8.08
C GLU A 64 -8.16 -0.81 -7.58
N TYR A 65 -6.85 -0.58 -7.59
CA TYR A 65 -6.23 0.70 -7.25
C TYR A 65 -5.42 1.19 -8.45
N VAL A 66 -5.55 2.47 -8.75
CA VAL A 66 -4.66 3.19 -9.65
C VAL A 66 -4.16 4.40 -8.87
N TYR A 67 -2.86 4.47 -8.60
CA TYR A 67 -2.30 5.50 -7.74
C TYR A 67 -0.92 5.95 -8.21
N VAL A 68 -0.62 7.23 -7.98
CA VAL A 68 0.73 7.75 -8.11
C VAL A 68 1.49 7.41 -6.84
N ARG A 69 2.68 6.84 -6.99
CA ARG A 69 3.64 6.56 -5.93
C ARG A 69 4.93 7.35 -6.19
N ARG A 70 5.46 7.98 -5.15
CA ARG A 70 6.80 8.56 -5.15
C ARG A 70 7.54 8.08 -3.92
N HIS A 71 8.81 7.73 -4.08
CA HIS A 71 9.65 7.34 -2.96
C HIS A 71 11.04 7.97 -3.09
N LYS A 72 11.67 8.25 -1.93
CA LYS A 72 12.99 8.89 -1.89
C LYS A 72 13.77 8.42 -0.66
N VAL A 73 15.07 8.23 -0.86
CA VAL A 73 16.06 8.14 0.21
C VAL A 73 16.66 9.53 0.40
N ASP A 74 16.59 10.05 1.61
CA ASP A 74 17.19 11.32 2.02
C ASP A 74 18.39 11.04 2.91
N ASP A 75 19.57 10.97 2.28
CA ASP A 75 20.84 10.70 2.97
C ASP A 75 21.24 11.79 3.95
N LYS A 76 20.79 13.03 3.73
CA LYS A 76 21.11 14.18 4.58
C LYS A 76 20.35 14.09 5.90
N ASN A 77 19.05 13.81 5.84
CA ASN A 77 18.20 13.70 7.02
C ASN A 77 18.14 12.27 7.60
N LYS A 78 18.78 11.30 6.94
CA LYS A 78 18.70 9.86 7.27
C LYS A 78 17.26 9.37 7.34
N LEU A 79 16.50 9.62 6.27
CA LEU A 79 15.11 9.19 6.16
C LEU A 79 14.86 8.47 4.84
N MET A 80 13.92 7.54 4.84
CA MET A 80 13.34 6.97 3.63
C MET A 80 11.84 7.25 3.66
N VAL A 81 11.31 7.79 2.57
CA VAL A 81 9.92 8.25 2.49
C VAL A 81 9.24 7.63 1.28
N ILE A 82 8.03 7.13 1.47
CA ILE A 82 7.15 6.61 0.42
C ILE A 82 5.80 7.30 0.55
N VAL A 83 5.32 7.91 -0.53
CA VAL A 83 4.02 8.57 -0.58
C VAL A 83 3.24 8.00 -1.75
N SER A 84 1.95 7.75 -1.54
CA SER A 84 1.04 7.26 -2.56
C SER A 84 -0.30 7.97 -2.44
N ARG A 85 -0.93 8.26 -3.58
CA ARG A 85 -2.29 8.81 -3.66
C ARG A 85 -3.00 8.30 -4.91
N SER A 86 -4.29 7.98 -4.78
CA SER A 86 -5.14 7.65 -5.93
C SER A 86 -5.08 8.74 -6.99
N THR A 87 -5.26 8.33 -8.24
CA THR A 87 -5.54 9.24 -9.35
C THR A 87 -7.02 9.20 -9.69
N ASP A 88 -7.50 10.24 -10.38
CA ASP A 88 -8.87 10.29 -10.91
C ASP A 88 -9.08 9.32 -12.09
N GLY A 89 -8.02 8.67 -12.56
CA GLY A 89 -8.02 7.71 -13.66
C GLY A 89 -6.66 7.63 -14.35
N HIS A 90 -6.53 6.72 -15.32
CA HIS A 90 -5.39 6.64 -16.23
C HIS A 90 -5.84 6.08 -17.59
N PRO A 91 -5.40 6.62 -18.75
CA PRO A 91 -5.85 6.15 -20.07
C PRO A 91 -5.64 4.65 -20.30
N CYS A 92 -4.54 4.10 -19.81
CA CYS A 92 -4.25 2.65 -19.92
C CYS A 92 -5.15 1.77 -19.04
N VAL A 93 -5.91 2.35 -18.10
CA VAL A 93 -6.76 1.61 -17.16
C VAL A 93 -8.15 2.28 -17.06
N PRO A 94 -9.01 2.11 -18.07
CA PRO A 94 -10.35 2.69 -18.06
C PRO A 94 -11.21 2.15 -16.90
N ASP A 95 -12.22 2.91 -16.47
CA ASP A 95 -13.11 2.58 -15.33
C ASP A 95 -14.06 1.38 -15.56
N LYS A 96 -13.86 0.60 -16.62
CA LYS A 96 -14.72 -0.53 -17.00
C LYS A 96 -14.04 -1.87 -16.71
N THR A 97 -13.73 -2.11 -15.44
CA THR A 97 -13.16 -3.39 -15.00
C THR A 97 -14.18 -4.21 -14.22
N ASN A 98 -13.96 -5.53 -14.09
CA ASN A 98 -14.80 -6.42 -13.27
C ASN A 98 -14.52 -6.27 -11.76
N HIS A 99 -13.91 -5.16 -11.34
CA HIS A 99 -13.39 -4.92 -10.00
C HIS A 99 -13.94 -3.62 -9.43
N VAL A 100 -14.01 -3.54 -8.11
CA VAL A 100 -14.42 -2.30 -7.43
C VAL A 100 -13.20 -1.39 -7.37
N ARG A 101 -13.24 -0.27 -8.10
CA ARG A 101 -12.16 0.72 -8.08
C ARG A 101 -12.21 1.59 -6.83
N VAL A 102 -11.11 1.60 -6.10
CA VAL A 102 -10.89 2.48 -4.94
C VAL A 102 -10.34 3.81 -5.42
N THR A 103 -11.18 4.84 -5.36
CA THR A 103 -10.85 6.19 -5.85
C THR A 103 -10.24 7.09 -4.77
N GLU A 104 -10.43 6.74 -3.50
CA GLU A 104 -9.86 7.46 -2.38
C GLU A 104 -8.89 6.53 -1.67
N HIS A 105 -7.61 6.61 -2.02
CA HIS A 105 -6.53 5.94 -1.32
C HIS A 105 -5.37 6.91 -1.14
N THR A 106 -4.82 6.98 0.07
CA THR A 106 -3.59 7.70 0.38
C THR A 106 -2.73 6.90 1.35
N SER A 107 -1.42 6.92 1.14
CA SER A 107 -0.44 6.30 2.03
C SER A 107 0.79 7.18 2.15
N LYS A 108 1.31 7.32 3.37
CA LYS A 108 2.55 8.01 3.68
C LYS A 108 3.33 7.18 4.66
N MET A 109 4.50 6.71 4.26
CA MET A 109 5.43 5.96 5.11
C MET A 109 6.73 6.75 5.27
N VAL A 110 7.19 6.85 6.50
CA VAL A 110 8.51 7.41 6.85
C VAL A 110 9.25 6.35 7.65
N ILE A 111 10.46 6.03 7.22
CA ILE A 111 11.36 5.09 7.88
C ILE A 111 12.62 5.85 8.28
N ARG A 112 13.05 5.67 9.52
CA ARG A 112 14.25 6.27 10.10
C ARG A 112 15.13 5.18 10.71
N PRO A 113 16.33 4.91 10.18
CA PRO A 113 17.27 3.99 10.81
C PRO A 113 17.67 4.50 12.20
N HIS A 114 18.05 3.57 13.08
CA HIS A 114 18.63 3.91 14.38
C HIS A 114 20.07 4.42 14.23
N THR A 115 20.85 3.84 13.33
CA THR A 115 22.24 4.24 13.03
C THR A 115 22.43 4.62 11.55
N SER A 116 22.42 3.62 10.66
CA SER A 116 22.58 3.76 9.22
C SER A 116 21.55 2.93 8.46
N PHE A 117 21.43 3.14 7.14
CA PHE A 117 20.38 2.47 6.37
C PHE A 117 20.56 0.95 6.27
N ASP A 118 21.81 0.49 6.29
CA ASP A 118 22.17 -0.90 6.00
C ASP A 118 22.45 -1.70 7.28
N GLU A 119 22.54 -1.04 8.44
CA GLU A 119 22.56 -1.68 9.76
C GLU A 119 21.17 -1.99 10.29
N ASN A 120 21.09 -2.98 11.17
CA ASN A 120 19.83 -3.37 11.81
C ASN A 120 19.33 -2.29 12.77
N GLY A 121 18.01 -2.09 12.76
CA GLY A 121 17.34 -1.16 13.65
C GLY A 121 16.76 0.03 12.94
N PHE A 122 15.43 0.19 13.02
CA PHE A 122 14.75 1.37 12.50
C PHE A 122 13.42 1.61 13.21
N ASN A 123 12.95 2.86 13.11
CA ASN A 123 11.59 3.24 13.44
C ASN A 123 10.85 3.57 12.15
N TYR A 124 9.56 3.29 12.11
CA TYR A 124 8.72 3.70 10.99
C TYR A 124 7.37 4.23 11.47
N VAL A 125 6.79 5.09 10.63
CA VAL A 125 5.43 5.57 10.77
C VAL A 125 4.76 5.40 9.42
N VAL A 126 3.58 4.79 9.41
CA VAL A 126 2.70 4.77 8.23
C VAL A 126 1.38 5.45 8.57
N THR A 127 0.96 6.37 7.71
CA THR A 127 -0.37 6.97 7.72
C THR A 127 -1.08 6.54 6.45
N TYR A 128 -2.22 5.88 6.61
CA TYR A 128 -2.93 5.21 5.53
C TYR A 128 -4.42 5.52 5.59
N PHE A 129 -5.04 5.68 4.43
CA PHE A 129 -6.48 5.78 4.28
C PHE A 129 -6.88 5.17 2.94
N ASP A 130 -7.96 4.40 2.95
CA ASP A 130 -8.68 3.99 1.76
C ASP A 130 -10.20 3.98 2.04
N GLU A 131 -10.99 4.23 1.00
CA GLU A 131 -12.44 4.00 1.01
C GLU A 131 -12.74 2.80 0.11
N PRO A 132 -12.83 1.57 0.66
CA PRO A 132 -12.88 0.33 -0.11
C PRO A 132 -14.21 0.08 -0.84
N LYS A 133 -15.10 1.08 -0.88
CA LYS A 133 -16.42 1.11 -1.52
C LYS A 133 -17.17 -0.20 -1.37
N TYR A 134 -17.67 -0.49 -0.17
CA TYR A 134 -18.52 -1.65 0.05
C TYR A 134 -19.85 -1.47 -0.72
N THR A 135 -19.97 -2.11 -1.88
CA THR A 135 -21.24 -2.20 -2.60
C THR A 135 -22.22 -2.99 -1.73
N LYS A 136 -23.28 -2.33 -1.27
CA LYS A 136 -24.42 -2.95 -0.58
C LYS A 136 -25.20 -3.83 -1.56
N SER A 137 -24.79 -5.08 -1.73
CA SER A 137 -25.79 -6.10 -2.10
C SER A 137 -26.57 -6.42 -0.82
N GLY A 138 -27.89 -6.27 -0.86
CA GLY A 138 -28.77 -6.26 0.31
C GLY A 138 -28.59 -7.45 1.25
N SER A 139 -28.65 -7.15 2.55
CA SER A 139 -29.09 -8.04 3.63
C SER A 139 -28.13 -9.00 4.36
N VAL A 140 -26.82 -9.08 4.07
CA VAL A 140 -25.95 -10.09 4.76
C VAL A 140 -24.87 -9.50 5.70
N LEU A 141 -24.60 -8.19 5.67
CA LEU A 141 -23.32 -7.65 6.21
C LEU A 141 -23.32 -7.13 7.65
N TYR A 142 -24.35 -7.36 8.46
CA TYR A 142 -24.30 -6.93 9.87
C TYR A 142 -23.63 -7.94 10.82
N GLY A 143 -23.45 -9.20 10.40
CA GLY A 143 -22.88 -10.27 11.25
C GLY A 143 -21.35 -10.37 11.24
N GLN A 144 -20.70 -10.17 10.09
CA GLN A 144 -19.26 -10.45 9.95
C GLN A 144 -18.32 -9.33 10.43
N VAL A 145 -18.79 -8.07 10.45
CA VAL A 145 -17.96 -6.92 10.88
C VAL A 145 -17.61 -6.98 12.37
N ARG A 146 -18.42 -7.65 13.20
CA ARG A 146 -18.12 -7.86 14.62
C ARG A 146 -17.08 -8.97 14.86
N HIS A 147 -16.97 -9.95 13.98
CA HIS A 147 -16.08 -11.09 14.20
C HIS A 147 -14.64 -10.85 13.73
N SER A 148 -14.43 -10.00 12.73
CA SER A 148 -13.08 -9.62 12.25
C SER A 148 -12.38 -8.56 13.10
N ARG A 149 -13.13 -7.75 13.87
CA ARG A 149 -12.56 -6.73 14.80
C ARG A 149 -11.73 -7.31 15.95
N LEU A 150 -11.83 -8.62 16.22
CA LEU A 150 -11.10 -9.28 17.31
C LEU A 150 -9.80 -9.98 16.87
N ARG A 151 -9.51 -10.08 15.56
CA ARG A 151 -8.34 -10.81 15.04
C ARG A 151 -7.31 -9.94 14.31
N GLY A 152 -7.49 -8.62 14.31
CA GLY A 152 -6.62 -7.67 13.62
C GLY A 152 -5.50 -7.06 14.48
N GLN A 153 -5.12 -7.69 15.59
CA GLN A 153 -3.85 -7.42 16.27
C GLN A 153 -2.94 -8.61 16.02
N VAL A 154 -1.68 -8.33 15.73
CA VAL A 154 -0.57 -9.26 15.50
C VAL A 154 -0.47 -9.81 14.06
N ALA A 155 0.18 -9.02 13.20
CA ALA A 155 1.23 -9.47 12.27
C ALA A 155 2.04 -8.25 11.84
#